data_AF-A0A6P0XB94-F1
#
_entry.id   AF-A0A6P0XB94-F1
#
_cell.length_a   1.000
_cell.length_b   1.000
_cell.length_c   1.000
_cell.angle_alpha   90.00
_cell.angle_beta   90.00
_cell.angle_gamma   90.00
#
_symmetry.space_group_name_H-M   'P 1'
#
loop_
_entity.id
_entity.type
_entity.pdbx_description
1 polymer ?
#
loop_
_entity_poly.entity_id
_entity_poly.type
_entity_poly.pdbx_seq_one_letter_code
_entity_poly.pdbx_strand_id
1 'polypeptide(L)'
;MNTIKPEVVSHNNKGLIPKKKVRQMLAVKTRKTFVKDYTTLNLNHTHFTWGEIKLLYALRLFLERGKSGVFGRQLYLQLLQKHSPQEILKSINIDLEKEFQELQNQWIYKT
;
A
#
# COMPACT_ATOMS: atom_id res chain seq x y z
N MET A 1 -11.25 28.15 22.51
CA MET A 1 -10.14 28.14 21.52
C MET A 1 -10.33 26.93 20.64
N ASN A 2 -10.57 27.16 19.35
CA ASN A 2 -11.08 26.15 18.43
C ASN A 2 -10.03 25.07 18.10
N THR A 3 -10.53 23.84 18.06
CA THR A 3 -9.87 22.59 17.72
C THR A 3 -9.39 22.64 16.27
N ILE A 4 -8.07 22.57 16.05
CA ILE A 4 -7.51 22.34 14.70
C ILE A 4 -7.59 20.82 14.46
N LYS A 5 -8.63 20.38 13.76
CA LYS A 5 -8.67 19.05 13.13
C LYS A 5 -7.76 19.11 11.90
N PRO A 6 -6.84 18.15 11.68
CA PRO A 6 -6.21 18.03 10.38
C PRO A 6 -7.30 17.66 9.37
N GLU A 7 -7.56 18.58 8.43
CA GLU A 7 -8.40 18.33 7.27
C GLU A 7 -7.81 17.16 6.49
N VAL A 8 -8.46 16.00 6.62
CA VAL A 8 -8.28 14.88 5.71
C VAL A 8 -8.63 15.40 4.32
N VAL A 9 -7.62 15.56 3.48
CA VAL A 9 -7.75 15.98 2.08
C VAL A 9 -8.62 14.97 1.35
N SER A 10 -9.93 15.24 1.32
CA SER A 10 -10.89 14.65 0.40
C SER A 10 -11.02 15.60 -0.77
N HIS A 11 -10.46 15.24 -1.93
CA HIS A 11 -10.76 15.92 -3.18
C HIS A 11 -10.96 14.91 -4.31
N ASN A 12 -12.24 14.56 -4.50
CA ASN A 12 -12.93 14.29 -5.76
C ASN A 12 -12.57 13.00 -6.52
N ASN A 13 -13.49 12.56 -7.40
CA ASN A 13 -13.40 11.41 -8.32
C ASN A 13 -12.22 11.45 -9.34
N LYS A 14 -11.13 12.15 -9.01
CA LYS A 14 -9.76 12.04 -9.55
C LYS A 14 -8.87 11.07 -8.73
N GLY A 15 -9.42 10.39 -7.71
CA GLY A 15 -8.70 9.51 -6.77
C GLY A 15 -8.32 8.12 -7.28
N LEU A 16 -8.46 7.86 -8.58
CA LEU A 16 -8.16 6.58 -9.21
C LEU A 16 -6.84 6.68 -10.01
N ILE A 17 -5.81 5.97 -9.54
CA ILE A 17 -4.45 6.02 -10.08
C ILE A 17 -4.23 4.83 -11.01
N PRO A 18 -3.89 5.05 -12.30
CA PRO A 18 -3.64 3.95 -13.23
C PRO A 18 -2.55 3.00 -12.75
N LYS A 19 -2.71 1.69 -13.01
CA LYS A 19 -1.75 0.63 -12.65
C LYS A 19 -0.28 0.95 -12.98
N LYS A 20 -0.04 1.64 -14.10
CA LYS A 20 1.32 2.05 -14.52
C LYS A 20 1.92 3.06 -13.54
N LYS A 21 1.14 4.05 -13.10
CA LYS A 21 1.55 5.06 -12.13
C LYS A 21 1.73 4.44 -10.75
N VAL A 22 0.82 3.56 -10.31
CA VAL A 22 0.96 2.84 -9.03
C VAL A 22 2.25 2.01 -8.98
N ARG A 23 2.58 1.29 -10.07
CA ARG A 23 3.83 0.53 -10.15
C ARG A 23 5.07 1.42 -9.99
N GLN A 24 5.06 2.60 -10.60
CA GLN A 24 6.14 3.58 -10.50
C GLN A 24 6.24 4.16 -9.09
N MET A 25 5.10 4.58 -8.53
CA MET A 25 4.97 5.11 -7.16
C MET A 25 5.54 4.12 -6.14
N LEU A 26 5.13 2.85 -6.21
CA LEU A 26 5.62 1.80 -5.32
C LEU A 26 7.06 1.35 -5.65
N ALA A 27 7.71 1.89 -6.70
CA ALA A 27 9.03 1.45 -7.17
C ALA A 27 9.14 -0.06 -7.45
N VAL A 28 8.10 -0.67 -8.04
CA VAL A 28 8.13 -2.11 -8.40
C VAL A 28 8.96 -2.29 -9.67
N LYS A 29 10.10 -2.97 -9.56
CA LYS A 29 11.05 -3.17 -10.67
C LYS A 29 10.42 -3.84 -11.88
N THR A 30 9.69 -4.93 -11.68
CA THR A 30 9.12 -5.72 -12.79
C THR A 30 7.60 -5.67 -12.80
N ARG A 31 7.03 -5.66 -14.02
CA ARG A 31 5.58 -5.82 -14.21
C ARG A 31 5.09 -7.14 -13.63
N LYS A 32 5.87 -8.23 -13.77
CA LYS A 32 5.50 -9.57 -13.26
C LYS A 32 5.32 -9.58 -11.75
N THR A 33 6.20 -8.92 -10.99
CA THR A 33 6.06 -8.78 -9.54
C THR A 33 4.81 -7.98 -9.19
N PHE A 34 4.60 -6.83 -9.83
CA PHE A 34 3.44 -6.00 -9.57
C PHE A 34 2.11 -6.72 -9.86
N VAL A 35 2.07 -7.50 -10.96
CA VAL A 35 0.93 -8.37 -11.29
C VAL A 35 0.63 -9.33 -10.17
N LYS A 36 1.65 -10.04 -9.68
CA LYS A 36 1.48 -10.96 -8.56
C LYS A 36 0.95 -10.27 -7.31
N ASP A 37 1.41 -9.06 -7.02
CA ASP A 37 1.00 -8.33 -5.80
C ASP A 37 -0.48 -7.94 -5.85
N TYR A 38 -0.95 -7.33 -6.96
CA TYR A 38 -2.36 -6.96 -7.06
C TYR A 38 -3.29 -8.17 -7.25
N THR A 39 -2.85 -9.24 -7.93
CA THR A 39 -3.67 -10.47 -8.03
C THR A 39 -3.78 -11.17 -6.67
N THR A 40 -2.72 -11.12 -5.84
CA THR A 40 -2.75 -11.69 -4.48
C THR A 40 -3.84 -11.03 -3.63
N LEU A 41 -4.03 -9.72 -3.77
CA LEU A 41 -5.05 -8.95 -3.05
C LEU A 41 -6.40 -8.91 -3.76
N ASN A 42 -6.57 -9.67 -4.85
CA ASN A 42 -7.76 -9.68 -5.70
C ASN A 42 -8.13 -8.29 -6.28
N LEU A 43 -7.14 -7.43 -6.52
CA LEU A 43 -7.32 -6.09 -7.08
C LEU A 43 -7.13 -6.10 -8.60
N ASN A 44 -8.00 -6.83 -9.30
CA ASN A 44 -7.89 -7.16 -10.73
C ASN A 44 -8.44 -6.06 -11.66
N HIS A 45 -8.11 -4.81 -11.40
CA HIS A 45 -8.64 -3.66 -12.14
C HIS A 45 -7.53 -2.71 -12.63
N THR A 46 -7.92 -1.70 -13.41
CA THR A 46 -6.98 -0.84 -14.14
C THR A 46 -6.54 0.40 -13.36
N HIS A 47 -7.34 0.85 -12.38
CA HIS A 47 -7.09 2.06 -11.60
C HIS A 47 -7.34 1.85 -10.11
N PHE A 48 -6.43 2.31 -9.27
CA PHE A 48 -6.44 2.02 -7.85
C PHE A 48 -6.79 3.24 -7.02
N THR A 49 -7.54 3.04 -5.94
CA THR A 49 -7.74 4.06 -4.90
C THR A 49 -6.52 4.15 -4.00
N TRP A 50 -6.37 5.24 -3.23
CA TRP A 50 -5.32 5.33 -2.21
C TRP A 50 -5.40 4.21 -1.16
N GLY A 51 -6.61 3.75 -0.79
CA GLY A 51 -6.76 2.61 0.11
C GLY A 51 -6.19 1.31 -0.45
N GLU A 52 -6.44 1.04 -1.73
CA GLU A 52 -5.89 -0.13 -2.42
C GLU A 52 -4.37 -0.03 -2.61
N ILE A 53 -3.85 1.16 -2.89
CA ILE A 53 -2.40 1.40 -2.96
C ILE A 53 -1.76 1.17 -1.59
N LYS A 54 -2.42 1.59 -0.51
CA LYS A 54 -1.96 1.32 0.86
C LYS A 54 -1.87 -0.18 1.15
N LEU A 55 -2.87 -0.96 0.71
CA LEU A 55 -2.85 -2.43 0.84
C LEU A 55 -1.70 -3.06 0.03
N LEU A 56 -1.49 -2.62 -1.21
CA LEU A 56 -0.38 -3.08 -2.05
C LEU A 56 0.98 -2.74 -1.43
N TYR A 57 1.11 -1.53 -0.90
CA TYR A 57 2.33 -1.10 -0.26
C TYR A 57 2.60 -1.88 1.03
N ALA A 58 1.56 -2.13 1.83
CA ALA A 58 1.67 -2.92 3.04
C ALA A 58 2.13 -4.36 2.77
N LEU A 59 1.55 -5.01 1.75
CA LEU A 59 1.99 -6.33 1.29
C LEU A 59 3.48 -6.29 0.90
N ARG A 60 3.93 -5.25 0.19
CA ARG A 60 5.32 -5.15 -0.22
C ARG A 60 6.28 -4.93 0.95
N LEU A 61 5.96 -4.03 1.87
CA LEU A 61 6.74 -3.82 3.09
C LEU A 61 6.85 -5.14 3.87
N PHE A 62 5.75 -5.88 3.98
CA PHE A 62 5.74 -7.19 4.61
C PHE A 62 6.66 -8.20 3.90
N LEU A 63 6.58 -8.31 2.57
CA LEU A 63 7.42 -9.23 1.80
C LEU A 63 8.91 -8.87 1.83
N GLU A 64 9.22 -7.57 1.81
CA GLU A 64 10.61 -7.08 1.79
C GLU A 64 11.27 -7.15 3.17
N ARG A 65 10.54 -6.83 4.23
CA ARG A 65 11.09 -6.70 5.59
C ARG A 65 10.75 -7.87 6.50
N GLY A 66 9.60 -8.50 6.30
CA GLY A 66 9.12 -9.62 7.12
C GLY A 66 9.82 -10.96 6.85
N LYS A 67 10.95 -10.96 6.09
CA LYS A 67 11.75 -12.16 5.73
C LYS A 67 10.90 -13.34 5.24
N SER A 68 9.75 -13.04 4.65
CA SER A 68 8.77 -14.05 4.32
C SER A 68 9.16 -14.60 2.94
N GLY A 69 9.77 -15.79 2.94
CA GLY A 69 10.30 -16.45 1.75
C GLY A 69 9.22 -16.83 0.72
N VAL A 70 9.28 -18.05 0.19
CA VAL A 70 8.38 -18.49 -0.91
C VAL A 70 6.89 -18.31 -0.57
N PHE A 71 6.52 -18.38 0.71
CA PHE A 71 5.12 -18.35 1.18
C PHE A 71 4.64 -16.99 1.71
N GLY A 72 5.42 -15.91 1.59
CA GLY A 72 5.07 -14.63 2.24
C GLY A 72 3.73 -14.02 1.82
N ARG A 73 3.31 -14.21 0.58
CA ARG A 73 2.01 -13.71 0.10
C ARG A 73 0.84 -14.44 0.76
N GLN A 74 0.94 -15.76 0.88
CA GLN A 74 -0.11 -16.57 1.52
C GLN A 74 -0.18 -16.28 3.02
N LEU A 75 0.98 -16.15 3.68
CA LEU A 75 1.04 -15.75 5.09
C LEU A 75 0.39 -14.39 5.31
N TYR A 76 0.70 -13.39 4.48
CA TYR A 76 0.09 -12.07 4.58
C TYR A 76 -1.44 -12.14 4.43
N LEU A 77 -1.95 -12.92 3.48
CA LEU A 77 -3.40 -13.12 3.32
C LEU A 77 -4.05 -13.81 4.52
N GLN A 78 -3.37 -14.78 5.14
CA GLN A 78 -3.85 -15.43 6.37
C GLN A 78 -3.91 -14.44 7.53
N LEU A 79 -2.90 -13.58 7.66
CA LEU A 79 -2.88 -12.54 8.70
C LEU A 79 -3.96 -11.48 8.45
N LEU A 80 -4.20 -11.08 7.20
CA LEU A 80 -5.23 -10.11 6.84
C LEU A 80 -6.65 -10.55 7.19
N GLN A 81 -6.91 -11.85 7.35
CA GLN A 81 -8.21 -12.35 7.80
C GLN A 81 -8.48 -12.05 9.28
N LYS A 82 -7.43 -11.76 10.06
CA LYS A 82 -7.49 -11.58 11.52
C LYS A 82 -7.01 -10.21 11.99
N HIS A 83 -6.19 -9.54 11.18
CA HIS A 83 -5.49 -8.32 11.55
C HIS A 83 -5.56 -7.30 10.42
N SER A 84 -5.61 -6.04 10.78
CA SER A 84 -5.44 -4.94 9.84
C SER A 84 -4.00 -4.90 9.28
N PRO A 85 -3.79 -4.31 8.08
CA PRO A 85 -2.45 -4.13 7.51
C PRO A 85 -1.47 -3.43 8.46
N GLN A 86 -1.96 -2.46 9.26
CA GLN A 86 -1.15 -1.77 10.26
C GLN A 86 -0.67 -2.71 11.37
N GLU A 87 -1.56 -3.56 11.90
CA GLU A 87 -1.19 -4.51 12.97
C GLU A 87 -0.18 -5.55 12.47
N ILE A 88 -0.37 -6.04 11.25
CA ILE A 88 0.57 -6.95 10.59
C ILE A 88 1.96 -6.32 10.50
N LEU A 89 2.04 -5.08 10.04
CA LEU A 89 3.32 -4.39 9.88
C LEU A 89 3.94 -3.94 11.20
N LYS A 90 3.13 -3.59 12.21
CA LYS A 90 3.62 -3.33 13.56
C LYS A 90 4.33 -4.55 14.17
N SER A 91 3.88 -5.77 13.85
CA SER A 91 4.53 -7.01 14.33
C SER A 91 5.98 -7.17 13.84
N ILE A 92 6.34 -6.48 12.75
CA ILE A 92 7.70 -6.43 12.20
C ILE A 92 8.33 -5.03 12.32
N ASN A 93 7.85 -4.24 13.29
CA ASN A 93 8.35 -2.91 13.64
C ASN A 93 8.28 -1.88 12.49
N ILE A 94 7.19 -1.92 11.72
CA ILE A 94 6.92 -0.96 10.65
C ILE A 94 5.62 -0.21 10.94
N ASP A 95 5.68 1.12 10.87
CA ASP A 95 4.51 1.98 10.96
C ASP A 95 3.97 2.29 9.55
N LEU A 96 2.95 1.54 9.13
CA LEU A 96 2.37 1.67 7.80
C LEU A 96 1.81 3.08 7.54
N GLU A 97 1.20 3.73 8.53
CA GLU A 97 0.65 5.08 8.34
C GLU A 97 1.75 6.07 8.00
N LYS A 98 2.85 6.05 8.77
CA LYS A 98 4.00 6.91 8.54
C LYS A 98 4.65 6.64 7.19
N GLU A 99 4.95 5.38 6.88
CA GLU A 99 5.55 4.97 5.60
C GLU A 99 4.66 5.38 4.41
N PHE A 100 3.34 5.22 4.56
CA PHE A 100 2.41 5.57 3.49
C PHE A 100 2.26 7.08 3.31
N GLN A 101 2.27 7.87 4.38
CA GLN A 101 2.31 9.33 4.28
C GLN A 101 3.58 9.82 3.60
N GLU A 102 4.75 9.23 3.92
CA GLU A 102 6.01 9.54 3.24
C GLU A 102 5.94 9.21 1.74
N LEU A 103 5.38 8.06 1.37
CA LEU A 103 5.14 7.68 -0.02
C LEU A 103 4.24 8.69 -0.75
N GLN A 104 3.14 9.10 -0.11
CA GLN A 104 2.21 10.09 -0.67
C GLN A 104 2.90 11.43 -0.90
N ASN A 105 3.65 11.91 0.10
CA ASN A 105 4.41 13.16 0.00
C ASN A 105 5.44 13.10 -1.13
N GLN A 106 6.24 12.03 -1.19
CA GLN A 106 7.23 11.87 -2.26
C GLN A 106 6.60 11.87 -3.65
N TRP A 107 5.40 11.32 -3.80
CA TRP A 107 4.68 11.32 -5.06
C TRP A 107 4.14 12.71 -5.40
N ILE A 108 3.52 13.41 -4.44
CA ILE A 108 2.96 14.75 -4.65
C ILE A 108 4.06 15.74 -5.07
N TYR A 109 5.23 15.70 -4.43
CA TYR A 109 6.32 16.65 -4.72
C TYR A 109 7.21 16.27 -5.93
N LYS A 110 7.04 15.07 -6.50
CA LYS A 110 7.75 14.63 -7.73
C LYS A 110 6.92 14.77 -9.01
N THR A 111 5.63 15.05 -8.90
CA THR A 111 4.71 15.16 -10.06
C THR A 111 4.33 16.61 -10.28
#